data_AF-A0A926HJW6-F1
#
_entry.id   AF-A0A926HJW6-F1
#
_cell.length_a   1.000
_cell.length_b   1.000
_cell.length_c   1.000
_cell.angle_alpha   90.00
_cell.angle_beta   90.00
_cell.angle_gamma   90.00
#
_symmetry.space_group_name_H-M   'P 1'
#
loop_
_entity.id
_entity.type
_entity.pdbx_description
1 polymer ?
#
loop_
_entity_poly.entity_id
_entity_poly.type
_entity_poly.pdbx_seq_one_letter_code
_entity_poly.pdbx_strand_id
1 'polypeptide(L)'
;MSNILLKDILPVARLESYRMRHYFIGVEHLFIAMLKMDSIAMYLLEEQGLTPQYVVDKVRAKIGKGLSDQQTPMNADFTPTPRVVKIIKLAEVIAQKNNHLEVEERDLLMAILQEEDNIPVRVLKALELDLELLKLAAQKKKQTQGYEFPVKIEFAPDYADKREFSKPYLTILRRMFHGYVRIRIERLLKNGYTHASVFVVTPFQIDNTPHAAVVVKIARTADILEEARRYEVHAKNTLPPLCPRLEEKPVTPENSDFGGLKYTLVSGSDGISKDLRTIIHEWEPEALGLWLYEQLYPTFGENWWKQVRPYRFETRKEYDWMLPPVLTIDYLDVAASPQDSAILSYPMRHYRLAPLGSGDTVTLEGFVIQKVDRESRTLTLGLGNIATYENPYQIKVRGIDLDKKIYFPGEIVEA
;
A
#
# COMPACT_ATOMS: atom_id res chain seq x y z
N MET A 1 -3.43 -22.37 9.54
CA MET A 1 -3.34 -21.95 8.13
C MET A 1 -2.93 -23.18 7.33
N SER A 2 -3.44 -23.32 6.11
CA SER A 2 -3.12 -24.45 5.22
C SER A 2 -1.63 -24.47 4.90
N ASN A 3 -1.02 -25.65 4.94
CA ASN A 3 0.35 -25.84 4.48
C ASN A 3 0.42 -25.44 3.01
N ILE A 4 1.40 -24.59 2.64
CA ILE A 4 1.61 -24.20 1.26
C ILE A 4 2.21 -25.41 0.54
N LEU A 5 1.54 -25.88 -0.49
CA LEU A 5 1.93 -27.08 -1.22
C LEU A 5 2.68 -26.70 -2.49
N LEU A 6 3.52 -27.61 -3.00
CA LEU A 6 4.25 -27.39 -4.25
C LEU A 6 3.30 -27.00 -5.41
N LYS A 7 2.09 -27.56 -5.43
CA LYS A 7 1.05 -27.23 -6.43
C LYS A 7 0.56 -25.78 -6.37
N ASP A 8 0.68 -25.13 -5.21
CA ASP A 8 0.33 -23.71 -5.01
C ASP A 8 1.49 -22.79 -5.38
N ILE A 9 2.73 -23.25 -5.20
CA ILE A 9 3.96 -22.51 -5.52
C ILE A 9 4.18 -22.46 -7.05
N LEU A 10 3.92 -23.56 -7.75
CA LEU A 10 4.19 -23.69 -9.19
C LEU A 10 3.50 -22.62 -10.07
N PRO A 11 2.22 -22.26 -9.88
CA PRO A 11 1.58 -21.17 -10.61
C PRO A 11 2.27 -19.83 -10.41
N VAL A 12 2.67 -19.51 -9.18
CA VAL A 12 3.37 -18.25 -8.86
C VAL A 12 4.76 -18.23 -9.49
N ALA A 13 5.46 -19.37 -9.49
CA ALA A 13 6.77 -19.51 -10.14
C ALA A 13 6.67 -19.36 -11.68
N ARG A 14 5.60 -19.89 -12.29
CA ARG A 14 5.32 -19.68 -13.74
C ARG A 14 5.07 -18.21 -14.05
N LEU A 15 4.28 -17.52 -13.24
CA LEU A 15 4.03 -16.09 -13.42
C LEU A 15 5.32 -15.27 -13.28
N GLU A 16 6.19 -15.63 -12.34
CA GLU A 16 7.49 -14.97 -12.20
C GLU A 16 8.39 -15.21 -13.41
N SER A 17 8.50 -16.45 -13.88
CA SER A 17 9.23 -16.79 -15.10
C SER A 17 8.77 -15.97 -16.30
N TYR A 18 7.45 -15.87 -16.48
CA TYR A 18 6.84 -15.06 -17.54
C TYR A 18 7.22 -13.57 -17.41
N ARG A 19 7.12 -13.00 -16.20
CA ARG A 19 7.51 -11.60 -15.93
C ARG A 19 8.98 -11.32 -16.20
N MET A 20 9.85 -12.30 -15.93
CA MET A 20 11.29 -12.23 -16.21
C MET A 20 11.63 -12.50 -17.68
N ARG A 21 10.64 -12.85 -18.52
CA ARG A 21 10.80 -13.25 -19.92
C ARG A 21 11.68 -14.48 -20.10
N HIS A 22 11.57 -15.42 -19.17
CA HIS A 22 12.25 -16.71 -19.24
C HIS A 22 11.29 -17.77 -19.80
N TYR A 23 11.81 -18.64 -20.68
CA TYR A 23 11.05 -19.75 -21.30
C TYR A 23 11.12 -21.06 -20.50
N PHE A 24 11.65 -21.01 -19.29
CA PHE A 24 11.90 -22.18 -18.46
C PHE A 24 11.65 -21.84 -16.99
N ILE A 25 11.30 -22.86 -16.19
CA ILE A 25 11.20 -22.70 -14.73
C ILE A 25 12.54 -23.11 -14.12
N GLY A 26 13.24 -22.12 -13.55
CA GLY A 26 14.45 -22.32 -12.74
C GLY A 26 14.15 -22.37 -11.24
N VAL A 27 15.19 -22.70 -10.46
CA VAL A 27 15.12 -22.82 -8.99
C VAL A 27 14.81 -21.47 -8.35
N GLU A 28 15.35 -20.42 -8.95
CA GLU A 28 15.09 -19.02 -8.65
C GLU A 28 13.61 -18.67 -8.68
N HIS A 29 12.84 -19.17 -9.64
CA HIS A 29 11.42 -18.84 -9.77
C HIS A 29 10.61 -19.52 -8.67
N LEU A 30 10.97 -20.77 -8.32
CA LEU A 30 10.38 -21.47 -7.17
C LEU A 30 10.69 -20.72 -5.87
N PHE A 31 11.95 -20.32 -5.68
CA PHE A 31 12.35 -19.59 -4.49
C PHE A 31 11.68 -18.22 -4.39
N ILE A 32 11.64 -17.45 -5.48
CA ILE A 32 10.91 -16.15 -5.51
C ILE A 32 9.42 -16.36 -5.23
N ALA A 33 8.80 -17.40 -5.80
CA ALA A 33 7.41 -17.72 -5.53
C ALA A 33 7.16 -17.97 -4.05
N MET A 34 8.03 -18.75 -3.39
CA MET A 34 7.97 -18.96 -1.94
C MET A 34 8.08 -17.63 -1.18
N LEU A 35 9.03 -16.75 -1.54
CA LEU A 35 9.20 -15.45 -0.88
C LEU A 35 8.05 -14.46 -1.09
N LYS A 36 7.21 -14.68 -2.12
CA LYS A 36 6.01 -13.88 -2.40
C LYS A 36 4.77 -14.37 -1.67
N MET A 37 4.81 -15.59 -1.18
CA MET A 37 3.75 -16.21 -0.37
C MET A 37 4.11 -16.04 1.12
N ASP A 38 3.12 -16.23 1.99
CA ASP A 38 3.34 -16.21 3.44
C ASP A 38 4.02 -17.52 3.91
N SER A 39 5.24 -17.76 3.40
CA SER A 39 6.00 -19.01 3.56
C SER A 39 6.98 -19.00 4.73
N ILE A 40 7.37 -20.20 5.18
CA ILE A 40 8.50 -20.35 6.12
C ILE A 40 9.79 -19.73 5.55
N ALA A 41 10.02 -19.81 4.24
CA ALA A 41 11.21 -19.23 3.62
C ALA A 41 11.26 -17.71 3.75
N MET A 42 10.13 -17.04 3.50
CA MET A 42 9.95 -15.61 3.72
C MET A 42 10.31 -15.23 5.17
N TYR A 43 9.70 -15.94 6.13
CA TYR A 43 9.88 -15.65 7.56
C TYR A 43 11.32 -15.86 8.05
N LEU A 44 11.98 -16.94 7.59
CA LEU A 44 13.37 -17.20 7.97
C LEU A 44 14.32 -16.10 7.49
N LEU A 45 14.05 -15.45 6.36
CA LEU A 45 14.85 -14.32 5.91
C LEU A 45 14.58 -13.07 6.75
N GLU A 46 13.32 -12.83 7.12
CA GLU A 46 12.94 -11.72 8.00
C GLU A 46 13.61 -11.83 9.38
N GLU A 47 13.69 -13.03 9.96
CA GLU A 47 14.43 -13.27 11.21
C GLU A 47 15.93 -12.97 11.10
N GLN A 48 16.49 -13.07 9.90
CA GLN A 48 17.88 -12.71 9.63
C GLN A 48 18.03 -11.22 9.26
N GLY A 49 16.99 -10.41 9.47
CA GLY A 49 17.00 -8.96 9.21
C GLY A 49 16.92 -8.60 7.72
N LEU A 50 16.51 -9.52 6.86
CA LEU A 50 16.39 -9.29 5.42
C LEU A 50 14.93 -9.24 4.99
N THR A 51 14.56 -8.18 4.29
CA THR A 51 13.25 -8.14 3.64
C THR A 51 13.18 -9.19 2.52
N PRO A 52 12.08 -9.96 2.40
CA PRO A 52 11.91 -10.92 1.31
C PRO A 52 12.05 -10.25 -0.06
N GLN A 53 11.53 -9.02 -0.20
CA GLN A 53 11.65 -8.24 -1.43
C GLN A 53 13.10 -7.93 -1.79
N TYR A 54 13.94 -7.55 -0.82
CA TYR A 54 15.36 -7.30 -1.08
C TYR A 54 16.06 -8.55 -1.61
N VAL A 55 15.77 -9.72 -1.05
CA VAL A 55 16.33 -10.99 -1.53
C VAL A 55 15.80 -11.34 -2.92
N VAL A 56 14.50 -11.15 -3.19
CA VAL A 56 13.91 -11.30 -4.54
C VAL A 56 14.63 -10.42 -5.55
N ASP A 57 14.89 -9.15 -5.23
CA ASP A 57 15.57 -8.22 -6.12
C ASP A 57 17.03 -8.63 -6.39
N LYS A 58 17.74 -9.15 -5.38
CA LYS A 58 19.09 -9.70 -5.54
C LYS A 58 19.12 -10.96 -6.40
N VAL A 59 18.14 -11.85 -6.23
CA VAL A 59 17.98 -13.04 -7.07
C VAL A 59 17.73 -12.64 -8.51
N ARG A 60 16.76 -11.74 -8.76
CA ARG A 60 16.47 -11.20 -10.11
C ARG A 60 17.69 -10.57 -10.76
N ALA A 61 18.43 -9.75 -10.02
CA ALA A 61 19.64 -9.10 -10.50
C ALA A 61 20.73 -10.10 -10.90
N LYS A 62 20.83 -11.25 -10.21
CA LYS A 62 21.84 -12.28 -10.51
C LYS A 62 21.53 -13.05 -11.80
N ILE A 63 20.25 -13.22 -12.14
CA ILE A 63 19.81 -13.97 -13.31
C ILE A 63 19.78 -13.08 -14.55
N GLY A 64 19.34 -11.82 -14.40
CA GLY A 64 19.05 -10.93 -15.51
C GLY A 64 17.62 -11.10 -16.05
N LYS A 65 17.28 -10.33 -17.09
CA LYS A 65 16.02 -10.49 -17.84
C LYS A 65 16.30 -11.24 -19.14
N GLY A 66 15.34 -12.05 -19.60
CA GLY A 66 15.43 -12.74 -20.90
C GLY A 66 15.47 -11.77 -22.10
N LEU A 67 15.78 -12.33 -23.28
CA LEU A 67 15.96 -11.59 -24.54
C LEU A 67 14.74 -10.70 -24.86
N SER A 68 15.01 -9.48 -25.32
CA SER A 68 14.03 -8.38 -25.40
C SER A 68 13.00 -8.48 -26.51
N ASP A 69 13.18 -9.39 -27.48
CA ASP A 69 12.58 -9.26 -28.81
C ASP A 69 11.47 -10.27 -29.14
N GLN A 70 10.95 -11.00 -28.15
CA GLN A 70 9.91 -11.99 -28.38
C GLN A 70 8.75 -11.79 -27.40
N GLN A 71 7.60 -11.42 -27.95
CA GLN A 71 6.32 -11.44 -27.24
C GLN A 71 5.96 -12.90 -26.98
N THR A 72 6.20 -13.37 -25.75
CA THR A 72 5.87 -14.75 -25.39
C THR A 72 4.36 -14.86 -25.12
N PRO A 73 3.65 -15.80 -25.78
CA PRO A 73 2.28 -16.10 -25.40
C PRO A 73 2.25 -16.69 -23.98
N MET A 74 1.26 -16.29 -23.17
CA MET A 74 1.08 -16.75 -21.78
C MET A 74 0.87 -18.28 -21.67
N ASN A 75 0.60 -18.93 -22.80
CA ASN A 75 0.31 -20.37 -22.95
C ASN A 75 1.52 -21.20 -23.41
N ALA A 76 2.74 -20.66 -23.41
CA ALA A 76 3.93 -21.45 -23.74
C ALA A 76 4.17 -22.54 -22.68
N ASP A 77 4.50 -23.76 -23.11
CA ASP A 77 4.86 -24.85 -22.21
C ASP A 77 6.14 -24.51 -21.45
N PHE A 78 5.98 -24.00 -20.23
CA PHE A 78 7.10 -23.69 -19.33
C PHE A 78 7.81 -24.96 -18.91
N THR A 79 8.93 -25.27 -19.57
CA THR A 79 9.70 -26.47 -19.31
C THR A 79 10.54 -26.28 -18.04
N PRO A 80 10.41 -27.14 -17.01
CA PRO A 80 11.27 -27.07 -15.84
C PRO A 80 12.70 -27.41 -16.22
N THR A 81 13.67 -26.65 -15.70
CA THR A 81 15.09 -26.95 -15.91
C THR A 81 15.46 -28.30 -15.28
N PRO A 82 16.50 -29.00 -15.77
CA PRO A 82 16.97 -30.26 -15.17
C PRO A 82 17.27 -30.13 -13.67
N ARG A 83 17.76 -28.96 -13.24
CA ARG A 83 18.04 -28.66 -11.83
C ARG A 83 16.77 -28.53 -11.00
N VAL A 84 15.71 -27.91 -11.53
CA VAL A 84 14.39 -27.89 -10.86
C VAL A 84 13.83 -29.29 -10.71
N VAL A 85 13.90 -30.14 -11.75
CA VAL A 85 13.45 -31.53 -11.67
C VAL A 85 14.21 -32.30 -10.57
N LYS A 86 15.52 -32.08 -10.45
CA LYS A 86 16.35 -32.66 -9.39
C LYS A 86 15.90 -32.18 -7.99
N ILE A 87 15.64 -30.89 -7.82
CA ILE A 87 15.18 -30.31 -6.55
C ILE A 87 13.80 -30.82 -6.16
N ILE A 88 12.86 -30.93 -7.10
CA ILE A 88 11.52 -31.47 -6.82
C ILE A 88 11.62 -32.93 -6.36
N LYS A 89 12.43 -33.76 -7.05
CA LYS A 89 12.69 -35.14 -6.61
C LYS A 89 13.32 -35.20 -5.22
N LEU A 90 14.24 -34.29 -4.92
CA LEU A 90 14.83 -34.21 -3.58
C LEU A 90 13.78 -33.82 -2.53
N ALA A 91 12.89 -32.88 -2.85
CA ALA A 91 11.79 -32.47 -1.99
C ALA A 91 10.79 -33.61 -1.75
N GLU A 92 10.50 -34.44 -2.77
CA GLU A 92 9.68 -35.65 -2.62
C GLU A 92 10.31 -36.65 -1.64
N VAL A 93 11.63 -36.86 -1.72
CA VAL A 93 12.36 -37.72 -0.78
C VAL A 93 12.32 -37.17 0.65
N ILE A 94 12.42 -35.85 0.81
CA ILE A 94 12.34 -35.19 2.12
C ILE A 94 10.92 -35.30 2.69
N ALA A 95 9.90 -35.05 1.86
CA ALA A 95 8.48 -35.17 2.23
C ALA A 95 8.16 -36.59 2.70
N GLN A 96 8.62 -37.62 1.98
CA GLN A 96 8.45 -39.02 2.38
C GLN A 96 9.12 -39.33 3.73
N LYS A 97 10.35 -38.84 3.96
CA LYS A 97 11.03 -39.00 5.25
C LYS A 97 10.29 -38.33 6.41
N ASN A 98 9.61 -37.22 6.12
CA ASN A 98 8.81 -36.47 7.09
C ASN A 98 7.37 -36.99 7.22
N ASN A 99 7.00 -38.06 6.51
CA ASN A 99 5.64 -38.62 6.42
C ASN A 99 4.58 -37.63 5.89
N HIS A 100 4.99 -36.70 5.01
CA HIS A 100 4.07 -35.81 4.30
C HIS A 100 3.51 -36.51 3.05
N LEU A 101 2.20 -36.40 2.82
CA LEU A 101 1.50 -37.00 1.67
C LEU A 101 1.79 -36.25 0.36
N GLU A 102 1.99 -34.94 0.44
CA GLU A 102 2.35 -34.06 -0.66
C GLU A 102 3.58 -33.24 -0.28
N VAL A 103 4.32 -32.74 -1.28
CA VAL A 103 5.48 -31.88 -1.05
C VAL A 103 5.02 -30.53 -0.51
N GLU A 104 5.42 -30.19 0.70
CA GLU A 104 5.17 -28.89 1.32
C GLU A 104 6.29 -27.90 1.03
N GLU A 105 6.03 -26.61 1.25
CA GLU A 105 7.01 -25.54 1.10
C GLU A 105 8.31 -25.77 1.88
N ARG A 106 8.26 -26.45 3.02
CA ARG A 106 9.43 -26.74 3.85
C ARG A 106 10.31 -27.79 3.20
N ASP A 107 9.72 -28.85 2.67
CA ASP A 107 10.45 -29.92 2.01
C ASP A 107 11.15 -29.35 0.76
N LEU A 108 10.45 -28.45 0.05
CA LEU A 108 11.02 -27.71 -1.07
C LEU A 108 12.15 -26.76 -0.64
N LEU A 109 11.98 -25.98 0.44
CA LEU A 109 13.02 -25.09 0.95
C LEU A 109 14.27 -25.89 1.33
N MET A 110 14.09 -27.00 2.05
CA MET A 110 15.18 -27.88 2.45
C MET A 110 15.90 -28.47 1.23
N ALA A 111 15.17 -28.88 0.19
CA ALA A 111 15.77 -29.36 -1.04
C ALA A 111 16.60 -28.27 -1.76
N ILE A 112 16.11 -27.03 -1.80
CA ILE A 112 16.84 -25.89 -2.37
C ILE A 112 18.12 -25.60 -1.57
N LEU A 113 18.06 -25.61 -0.24
CA LEU A 113 19.22 -25.34 0.62
C LEU A 113 20.24 -26.49 0.63
N GLN A 114 19.82 -27.73 0.41
CA GLN A 114 20.70 -28.90 0.31
C GLN A 114 21.46 -28.94 -1.01
N GLU A 115 20.87 -28.44 -2.10
CA GLU A 115 21.55 -28.32 -3.38
C GLU A 115 22.41 -27.05 -3.36
N GLU A 116 23.69 -27.16 -2.97
CA GLU A 116 24.51 -25.97 -2.71
C GLU A 116 24.86 -25.11 -3.93
N ASP A 117 24.62 -25.62 -5.13
CA ASP A 117 24.94 -24.96 -6.41
C ASP A 117 23.68 -24.46 -7.13
N ASN A 118 22.90 -23.59 -6.49
CA ASN A 118 21.83 -22.84 -7.17
C ASN A 118 21.90 -21.35 -6.90
N ILE A 119 21.18 -20.59 -7.73
CA ILE A 119 21.17 -19.13 -7.69
C ILE A 119 20.67 -18.62 -6.33
N PRO A 120 19.53 -19.09 -5.77
CA PRO A 120 19.11 -18.72 -4.41
C PRO A 120 20.21 -18.90 -3.38
N VAL A 121 20.82 -20.09 -3.30
CA VAL A 121 21.88 -20.39 -2.33
C VAL A 121 23.09 -19.48 -2.52
N ARG A 122 23.51 -19.20 -3.76
CA ARG A 122 24.61 -18.27 -4.04
C ARG A 122 24.29 -16.84 -3.60
N VAL A 123 23.05 -16.39 -3.75
CA VAL A 123 22.60 -15.08 -3.26
C VAL A 123 22.59 -15.04 -1.74
N LEU A 124 22.07 -16.07 -1.08
CA LEU A 124 22.08 -16.17 0.39
C LEU A 124 23.51 -16.17 0.94
N LYS A 125 24.44 -16.94 0.33
CA LYS A 125 25.88 -16.90 0.70
C LYS A 125 26.49 -15.51 0.49
N ALA A 126 26.14 -14.82 -0.60
CA ALA A 126 26.63 -13.47 -0.90
C ALA A 126 26.03 -12.38 0.02
N LEU A 127 24.92 -12.67 0.69
CA LEU A 127 24.32 -11.85 1.74
C LEU A 127 24.82 -12.25 3.14
N GLU A 128 25.86 -13.08 3.22
CA GLU A 128 26.52 -13.52 4.46
C GLU A 128 25.60 -14.32 5.40
N LEU A 129 24.54 -14.96 4.88
CA LEU A 129 23.70 -15.85 5.68
C LEU A 129 24.36 -17.20 5.89
N ASP A 130 24.29 -17.69 7.13
CA ASP A 130 24.67 -19.05 7.47
C ASP A 130 23.56 -20.04 7.05
N LEU A 131 23.87 -20.83 6.02
CA LEU A 131 22.94 -21.82 5.47
C LEU A 131 22.66 -22.97 6.42
N GLU A 132 23.62 -23.35 7.27
CA GLU A 132 23.41 -24.44 8.23
C GLU A 132 22.45 -23.98 9.33
N LEU A 133 22.58 -22.73 9.80
CA LEU A 133 21.60 -22.13 10.70
C LEU A 133 20.20 -22.05 10.07
N LEU A 134 20.11 -21.63 8.80
CA LEU A 134 18.83 -21.59 8.07
C LEU A 134 18.19 -22.98 7.93
N LYS A 135 18.97 -24.01 7.58
CA LYS A 135 18.50 -25.40 7.48
C LYS A 135 17.97 -25.89 8.84
N LEU A 136 18.72 -25.64 9.92
CA LEU A 136 18.32 -26.02 11.27
C LEU A 136 17.04 -25.29 11.70
N ALA A 137 16.92 -24.00 11.39
CA ALA A 137 15.74 -23.19 11.70
C ALA A 137 14.49 -23.68 10.91
N ALA A 138 14.66 -24.02 9.64
CA ALA A 138 13.61 -24.60 8.80
C ALA A 138 13.13 -25.97 9.33
N GLN A 139 14.02 -26.80 9.89
CA GLN A 139 13.67 -28.10 10.46
C GLN A 139 12.99 -27.99 11.83
N LYS A 140 13.52 -27.16 12.75
CA LYS A 140 13.10 -27.12 14.15
C LYS A 140 11.70 -26.52 14.37
N LYS A 141 11.26 -25.60 13.53
CA LYS A 141 9.96 -24.91 13.73
C LYS A 141 8.79 -25.89 13.58
N LYS A 142 8.09 -26.27 14.64
CA LYS A 142 6.86 -27.07 14.50
C LYS A 142 5.71 -26.18 14.02
N GLN A 143 4.93 -26.66 13.04
CA GLN A 143 3.74 -26.02 12.46
C GLN A 143 2.59 -25.76 13.47
N THR A 144 2.76 -26.15 14.75
CA THR A 144 1.69 -26.26 15.76
C THR A 144 1.59 -25.14 16.79
N GLN A 145 2.47 -24.14 16.77
CA GLN A 145 2.10 -22.86 17.37
C GLN A 145 1.58 -21.99 16.25
N GLY A 146 0.34 -21.53 16.37
CA GLY A 146 -0.18 -20.45 15.53
C GLY A 146 0.85 -19.34 15.57
N TYR A 147 1.65 -19.24 14.50
CA TYR A 147 2.82 -18.38 14.44
C TYR A 147 2.34 -16.97 14.79
N GLU A 148 2.83 -16.44 15.91
CA GLU A 148 2.44 -15.11 16.35
C GLU A 148 2.65 -14.15 15.20
N PHE A 149 1.57 -13.44 14.89
CA PHE A 149 1.44 -12.67 13.68
C PHE A 149 2.66 -11.75 13.45
N PRO A 150 2.96 -11.42 12.19
CA PRO A 150 3.80 -10.27 11.84
C PRO A 150 3.41 -9.06 12.70
N VAL A 151 4.39 -8.37 13.26
CA VAL A 151 4.30 -7.11 14.03
C VAL A 151 2.95 -6.92 14.72
N LYS A 152 2.85 -7.21 16.02
CA LYS A 152 1.58 -7.04 16.75
C LYS A 152 1.10 -5.59 16.62
N ILE A 153 -0.10 -5.40 16.07
CA ILE A 153 -0.69 -4.06 15.89
C ILE A 153 -1.61 -3.78 17.07
N GLU A 154 -1.26 -2.75 17.84
CA GLU A 154 -2.04 -2.24 18.96
C GLU A 154 -2.57 -0.85 18.64
N PHE A 155 -3.61 -0.44 19.34
CA PHE A 155 -4.20 0.90 19.23
C PHE A 155 -4.03 1.62 20.56
N ALA A 156 -3.75 2.92 20.53
CA ALA A 156 -3.78 3.74 21.73
C ALA A 156 -5.18 3.69 22.40
N PRO A 157 -5.26 3.88 23.73
CA PRO A 157 -6.52 3.80 24.48
C PRO A 157 -7.62 4.73 23.92
N ASP A 158 -7.22 5.92 23.47
CA ASP A 158 -8.12 6.97 22.97
C ASP A 158 -8.44 6.83 21.47
N TYR A 159 -8.01 5.73 20.83
CA TYR A 159 -8.20 5.52 19.41
C TYR A 159 -9.64 5.06 19.11
N ALA A 160 -10.49 6.00 18.68
CA ALA A 160 -11.92 5.78 18.51
C ALA A 160 -12.32 5.02 17.22
N ASP A 161 -11.55 5.10 16.12
CA ASP A 161 -12.01 4.63 14.80
C ASP A 161 -11.23 3.43 14.24
N LYS A 162 -11.46 2.25 14.81
CA LYS A 162 -10.83 0.99 14.36
C LYS A 162 -11.33 0.47 13.01
N ARG A 163 -12.38 1.07 12.44
CA ARG A 163 -13.07 0.58 11.22
C ARG A 163 -12.29 0.82 9.93
N GLU A 164 -11.23 1.63 9.98
CA GLU A 164 -10.42 2.00 8.82
C GLU A 164 -9.37 0.93 8.44
N PHE A 165 -9.07 -0.02 9.34
CA PHE A 165 -8.04 -1.04 9.13
C PHE A 165 -8.61 -2.29 8.46
N SER A 166 -8.83 -2.18 7.16
CA SER A 166 -9.09 -3.34 6.30
C SER A 166 -7.90 -4.32 6.28
N LYS A 167 -8.16 -5.57 5.89
CA LYS A 167 -7.10 -6.61 5.79
C LYS A 167 -5.89 -6.15 4.94
N PRO A 168 -6.05 -5.47 3.79
CA PRO A 168 -4.93 -4.89 3.05
C PRO A 168 -4.10 -3.88 3.84
N TYR A 169 -4.73 -3.00 4.63
CA TYR A 169 -4.03 -1.99 5.42
C TYR A 169 -3.14 -2.62 6.49
N LEU A 170 -3.68 -3.63 7.19
CA LEU A 170 -2.92 -4.39 8.18
C LEU A 170 -1.72 -5.09 7.55
N THR A 171 -1.89 -5.67 6.35
CA THR A 171 -0.78 -6.30 5.61
C THR A 171 0.31 -5.29 5.25
N ILE A 172 -0.06 -4.09 4.82
CA ILE A 172 0.90 -3.03 4.50
C ILE A 172 1.65 -2.57 5.75
N LEU A 173 0.95 -2.34 6.86
CA LEU A 173 1.57 -1.99 8.16
C LEU A 173 2.57 -3.05 8.61
N ARG A 174 2.19 -4.32 8.57
CA ARG A 174 3.06 -5.44 8.93
C ARG A 174 4.34 -5.48 8.11
N ARG A 175 4.24 -5.25 6.79
CA ARG A 175 5.41 -5.19 5.91
C ARG A 175 6.27 -3.96 6.17
N MET A 176 5.66 -2.79 6.37
CA MET A 176 6.37 -1.54 6.67
C MET A 176 7.17 -1.60 7.96
N PHE A 177 6.72 -2.39 8.94
CA PHE A 177 7.32 -2.48 10.27
C PHE A 177 7.91 -3.87 10.59
N HIS A 178 8.20 -4.69 9.58
CA HIS A 178 8.63 -6.09 9.75
C HIS A 178 9.78 -6.32 10.74
N GLY A 179 10.65 -5.33 10.98
CA GLY A 179 11.73 -5.39 11.97
C GLY A 179 11.34 -5.13 13.43
N TYR A 180 10.05 -4.94 13.73
CA TYR A 180 9.56 -4.62 15.07
C TYR A 180 8.65 -5.72 15.63
N VAL A 181 8.66 -5.90 16.95
CA VAL A 181 7.79 -6.90 17.61
C VAL A 181 6.34 -6.42 17.66
N ARG A 182 6.14 -5.12 17.89
CA ARG A 182 4.82 -4.51 17.87
C ARG A 182 4.87 -3.07 17.41
N ILE A 183 3.73 -2.59 16.95
CA ILE A 183 3.46 -1.18 16.66
C ILE A 183 2.21 -0.75 17.42
N ARG A 184 2.19 0.50 17.87
CA ARG A 184 0.99 1.14 18.38
C ARG A 184 0.57 2.26 17.46
N ILE A 185 -0.66 2.18 16.96
CA ILE A 185 -1.30 3.25 16.20
C ILE A 185 -1.80 4.27 17.21
N GLU A 186 -1.18 5.45 17.21
CA GLU A 186 -1.45 6.49 18.20
C GLU A 186 -2.70 7.28 17.84
N ARG A 187 -2.81 7.72 16.57
CA ARG A 187 -3.94 8.51 16.10
C ARG A 187 -4.03 8.54 14.58
N LEU A 188 -5.22 8.90 14.10
CA LEU A 188 -5.54 9.15 12.71
C LEU A 188 -5.54 10.65 12.44
N LEU A 189 -4.92 11.06 11.33
CA LEU A 189 -4.91 12.44 10.86
C LEU A 189 -6.03 12.61 9.81
N LYS A 190 -7.27 12.86 10.27
CA LYS A 190 -8.52 12.80 9.48
C LYS A 190 -8.73 13.90 8.43
N ASN A 191 -7.82 14.87 8.34
CA ASN A 191 -8.13 16.17 7.76
C ASN A 191 -7.53 16.44 6.35
N GLY A 192 -7.08 15.39 5.66
CA GLY A 192 -6.56 15.48 4.29
C GLY A 192 -7.63 15.67 3.20
N TYR A 193 -7.26 16.37 2.12
CA TYR A 193 -7.99 16.39 0.85
C TYR A 193 -7.66 15.19 -0.05
N THR A 194 -6.80 14.28 0.41
CA THR A 194 -6.38 13.09 -0.35
C THR A 194 -7.14 11.85 0.14
N HIS A 195 -7.37 10.88 -0.74
CA HIS A 195 -7.99 9.57 -0.42
C HIS A 195 -7.11 8.64 0.43
N ALA A 196 -6.02 9.20 0.97
CA ALA A 196 -5.03 8.48 1.73
C ALA A 196 -5.34 8.54 3.22
N SER A 197 -5.30 7.41 3.90
CA SER A 197 -5.35 7.39 5.35
C SER A 197 -3.95 7.65 5.90
N VAL A 198 -3.86 8.62 6.81
CA VAL A 198 -2.59 9.05 7.40
C VAL A 198 -2.63 8.85 8.90
N PHE A 199 -1.67 8.10 9.44
CA PHE A 199 -1.64 7.67 10.83
C PHE A 199 -0.33 8.08 11.48
N VAL A 200 -0.34 8.29 12.80
CA VAL A 200 0.88 8.33 13.61
C VAL A 200 1.07 6.96 14.25
N VAL A 201 2.25 6.36 14.06
CA VAL A 201 2.57 5.01 14.52
C VAL A 201 3.86 5.02 15.32
N THR A 202 3.83 4.41 16.50
CA THR A 202 5.00 4.19 17.35
C THR A 202 5.42 2.73 17.27
N PRO A 203 6.59 2.41 16.69
CA PRO A 203 7.12 1.06 16.69
C PRO A 203 7.87 0.71 17.98
N PHE A 204 7.91 -0.57 18.36
CA PHE A 204 8.59 -1.07 19.56
C PHE A 204 9.57 -2.19 19.23
N GLN A 205 10.78 -2.08 19.79
CA GLN A 205 11.81 -3.10 19.68
C GLN A 205 11.46 -4.39 20.45
N ILE A 206 12.32 -5.41 20.33
CA ILE A 206 12.17 -6.71 21.01
C ILE A 206 12.15 -6.55 22.54
N ASP A 207 12.93 -5.61 23.07
CA ASP A 207 12.96 -5.28 24.50
C ASP A 207 11.77 -4.41 24.95
N ASN A 208 10.79 -4.19 24.07
CA ASN A 208 9.61 -3.37 24.29
C ASN A 208 9.89 -1.87 24.45
N THR A 209 11.09 -1.39 24.09
CA THR A 209 11.39 0.04 24.06
C THR A 209 10.72 0.72 22.86
N PRO A 210 10.08 1.89 23.05
CA PRO A 210 9.50 2.65 21.96
C PRO A 210 10.60 3.30 21.11
N HIS A 211 10.47 3.19 19.80
CA HIS A 211 11.19 4.00 18.84
C HIS A 211 10.46 5.31 18.54
N ALA A 212 11.15 6.21 17.83
CA ALA A 212 10.54 7.47 17.39
C ALA A 212 9.27 7.18 16.60
N ALA A 213 8.20 7.92 16.91
CA ALA A 213 6.95 7.83 16.17
C ALA A 213 7.16 8.32 14.74
N VAL A 214 6.44 7.71 13.81
CA VAL A 214 6.49 8.04 12.39
C VAL A 214 5.10 8.30 11.85
N VAL A 215 5.01 9.08 10.78
CA VAL A 215 3.77 9.26 10.03
C VAL A 215 3.71 8.23 8.92
N VAL A 216 2.63 7.46 8.91
CA VAL A 216 2.36 6.44 7.91
C VAL A 216 1.23 6.91 7.01
N LYS A 217 1.43 6.86 5.70
CA LYS A 217 0.39 7.16 4.71
C LYS A 217 0.09 5.90 3.90
N ILE A 218 -1.17 5.47 3.86
CA ILE A 218 -1.64 4.34 3.06
C ILE A 218 -2.68 4.84 2.06
N ALA A 219 -2.50 4.50 0.78
CA ALA A 219 -3.41 4.86 -0.30
C ALA A 219 -3.30 3.83 -1.44
N ARG A 220 -3.94 4.08 -2.58
CA ARG A 220 -3.75 3.22 -3.76
C ARG A 220 -2.28 3.21 -4.18
N THR A 221 -1.81 2.06 -4.64
CA THR A 221 -0.41 1.86 -5.04
C THR A 221 0.07 2.90 -6.04
N ALA A 222 -0.76 3.27 -7.02
CA ALA A 222 -0.41 4.28 -8.02
C ALA A 222 -0.14 5.67 -7.39
N ASP A 223 -1.00 6.11 -6.46
CA ASP A 223 -0.87 7.40 -5.78
C ASP A 223 0.39 7.44 -4.89
N ILE A 224 0.66 6.35 -4.19
CA ILE A 224 1.83 6.17 -3.34
C ILE A 224 3.13 6.23 -4.14
N LEU A 225 3.18 5.57 -5.29
CA LEU A 225 4.34 5.59 -6.17
C LEU A 225 4.56 6.97 -6.80
N GLU A 226 3.48 7.64 -7.22
CA GLU A 226 3.57 8.99 -7.79
C GLU A 226 4.00 10.02 -6.75
N GLU A 227 3.48 9.94 -5.52
CA GLU A 227 3.89 10.81 -4.41
C GLU A 227 5.37 10.63 -4.08
N ALA A 228 5.84 9.39 -3.97
CA ALA A 228 7.25 9.10 -3.73
C ALA A 228 8.14 9.60 -4.87
N ARG A 229 7.70 9.45 -6.12
CA ARG A 229 8.40 9.98 -7.29
C ARG A 229 8.47 11.52 -7.24
N ARG A 230 7.37 12.20 -6.94
CA ARG A 230 7.34 13.66 -6.81
C ARG A 230 8.23 14.14 -5.67
N TYR A 231 8.23 13.43 -4.55
CA TYR A 231 9.13 13.71 -3.44
C TYR A 231 10.59 13.64 -3.89
N GLU A 232 11.00 12.55 -4.52
CA GLU A 232 12.38 12.36 -4.98
C GLU A 232 12.81 13.39 -6.04
N VAL A 233 11.93 13.71 -6.99
CA VAL A 233 12.27 14.61 -8.11
C VAL A 233 12.24 16.09 -7.70
N HIS A 234 11.30 16.49 -6.84
CA HIS A 234 10.99 17.91 -6.62
C HIS A 234 11.19 18.39 -5.18
N ALA A 235 11.00 17.53 -4.18
CA ALA A 235 10.92 17.97 -2.77
C ALA A 235 12.17 17.62 -1.95
N LYS A 236 12.76 16.43 -2.16
CA LYS A 236 13.80 15.86 -1.29
C LYS A 236 14.97 16.81 -1.02
N ASN A 237 15.42 17.52 -2.06
CA ASN A 237 16.58 18.42 -1.99
C ASN A 237 16.20 19.89 -1.76
N THR A 238 14.91 20.23 -1.75
CA THR A 238 14.40 21.60 -1.59
C THR A 238 13.71 21.80 -0.24
N LEU A 239 13.36 20.73 0.47
CA LEU A 239 12.71 20.81 1.77
C LEU A 239 13.67 21.35 2.85
N PRO A 240 13.22 22.35 3.65
CA PRO A 240 13.94 22.81 4.82
C PRO A 240 14.31 21.67 5.79
N PRO A 241 15.36 21.86 6.63
CA PRO A 241 15.80 20.83 7.58
C PRO A 241 14.71 20.36 8.55
N LEU A 242 13.81 21.26 8.98
CA LEU A 242 12.75 20.99 9.95
C LEU A 242 11.51 20.31 9.35
N CYS A 243 11.59 19.83 8.11
CA CYS A 243 10.46 19.17 7.43
C CYS A 243 10.55 17.65 7.56
N PRO A 244 9.39 16.97 7.71
CA PRO A 244 9.31 15.53 7.55
C PRO A 244 9.97 15.04 6.26
N ARG A 245 10.76 13.97 6.36
CA ARG A 245 11.40 13.31 5.23
C ARG A 245 10.86 11.90 5.08
N LEU A 246 10.84 11.42 3.84
CA LEU A 246 10.51 10.03 3.57
C LEU A 246 11.65 9.16 4.11
N GLU A 247 11.34 8.21 5.00
CA GLU A 247 12.37 7.36 5.63
C GLU A 247 12.87 6.26 4.69
N GLU A 248 11.95 5.66 3.95
CA GLU A 248 12.21 4.46 3.15
C GLU A 248 11.47 4.49 1.82
N LYS A 249 11.82 3.55 0.94
CA LYS A 249 11.09 3.35 -0.30
C LYS A 249 9.63 2.96 -0.02
N PRO A 250 8.71 3.26 -0.96
CA PRO A 250 7.31 2.88 -0.81
C PRO A 250 7.15 1.37 -0.68
N VAL A 251 6.27 0.94 0.23
CA VAL A 251 5.91 -0.47 0.37
C VAL A 251 4.68 -0.76 -0.49
N THR A 252 4.89 -1.51 -1.57
CA THR A 252 3.85 -1.84 -2.55
C THR A 252 3.81 -3.35 -2.81
N PRO A 253 2.99 -4.11 -2.05
CA PRO A 253 2.82 -5.54 -2.27
C PRO A 253 2.27 -5.84 -3.67
N GLU A 254 2.86 -6.80 -4.41
CA GLU A 254 2.39 -7.14 -5.77
C GLU A 254 0.93 -7.64 -5.82
N ASN A 255 0.41 -8.16 -4.71
CA ASN A 255 -0.95 -8.68 -4.59
C ASN A 255 -1.91 -7.69 -3.88
N SER A 256 -1.56 -6.39 -3.82
CA SER A 256 -2.39 -5.37 -3.19
C SER A 256 -2.53 -4.13 -4.08
N ASP A 257 -3.76 -3.64 -4.19
CA ASP A 257 -4.06 -2.35 -4.81
C ASP A 257 -3.64 -1.15 -3.95
N PHE A 258 -3.19 -1.41 -2.71
CA PHE A 258 -2.77 -0.40 -1.75
C PHE A 258 -1.26 -0.46 -1.51
N GLY A 259 -0.68 0.72 -1.27
CA GLY A 259 0.72 0.89 -0.87
C GLY A 259 0.85 1.79 0.35
N GLY A 260 2.06 1.88 0.90
CA GLY A 260 2.37 2.70 2.06
C GLY A 260 3.66 3.52 1.94
N LEU A 261 3.68 4.69 2.59
CA LEU A 261 4.85 5.56 2.79
C LEU A 261 5.07 5.80 4.29
N LYS A 262 6.35 5.89 4.69
CA LYS A 262 6.77 6.27 6.04
C LYS A 262 7.51 7.61 6.01
N TYR A 263 7.05 8.56 6.79
CA TYR A 263 7.68 9.86 6.99
C TYR A 263 8.13 10.01 8.44
N THR A 264 9.26 10.69 8.65
CA THR A 264 9.69 11.11 9.98
C THR A 264 8.63 12.01 10.62
N LEU A 265 8.30 11.81 11.90
CA LEU A 265 7.45 12.75 12.62
C LEU A 265 8.28 13.91 13.14
N VAL A 266 7.92 15.14 12.77
CA VAL A 266 8.43 16.35 13.42
C VAL A 266 7.35 16.82 14.39
N SER A 267 7.61 16.70 15.69
CA SER A 267 6.73 17.16 16.76
C SER A 267 7.41 18.22 17.62
N GLY A 268 6.61 19.00 18.36
CA GLY A 268 7.12 19.95 19.35
C GLY A 268 7.74 19.24 20.56
N SER A 269 8.19 20.02 21.54
CA SER A 269 8.80 19.52 22.78
C SER A 269 7.88 18.59 23.59
N ASP A 270 6.57 18.64 23.36
CA ASP A 270 5.56 17.78 23.96
C ASP A 270 5.44 16.41 23.26
N GLY A 271 6.15 16.20 22.14
CA GLY A 271 6.09 14.96 21.35
C GLY A 271 4.75 14.78 20.61
N ILE A 272 3.84 15.74 20.73
CA ILE A 272 2.49 15.64 20.15
C ILE A 272 2.46 16.44 18.85
N SER A 273 2.32 15.75 17.73
CA SER A 273 1.99 16.42 16.47
C SER A 273 0.57 16.97 16.55
N LYS A 274 0.43 18.27 16.36
CA LYS A 274 -0.85 18.95 16.37
C LYS A 274 -1.29 19.24 14.94
N ASP A 275 -2.57 19.00 14.66
CA ASP A 275 -3.16 19.35 13.36
C ASP A 275 -3.26 20.87 13.26
N LEU A 276 -2.61 21.43 12.23
CA LEU A 276 -2.61 22.87 12.00
C LEU A 276 -4.05 23.40 11.84
N ARG A 277 -4.97 22.63 11.24
CA ARG A 277 -6.37 23.04 11.12
C ARG A 277 -7.02 23.21 12.49
N THR A 278 -6.84 22.23 13.38
CA THR A 278 -7.40 22.27 14.73
C THR A 278 -6.82 23.45 15.51
N ILE A 279 -5.50 23.63 15.47
CA ILE A 279 -4.83 24.72 16.20
C ILE A 279 -5.25 26.10 15.68
N ILE A 280 -5.40 26.28 14.37
CA ILE A 280 -5.81 27.56 13.78
C ILE A 280 -7.17 28.02 14.34
N HIS A 281 -8.06 27.08 14.68
CA HIS A 281 -9.34 27.41 15.30
C HIS A 281 -9.24 27.80 16.79
N GLU A 282 -8.12 27.49 17.45
CA GLU A 282 -7.83 27.89 18.83
C GLU A 282 -7.07 29.22 18.91
N TRP A 283 -6.46 29.67 17.81
CA TRP A 283 -5.64 30.88 17.76
C TRP A 283 -6.44 32.12 17.40
N GLU A 284 -6.17 33.21 18.13
CA GLU A 284 -6.62 34.54 17.73
C GLU A 284 -5.95 34.96 16.40
N PRO A 285 -6.64 35.77 15.56
CA PRO A 285 -6.12 36.19 14.26
C PRO A 285 -4.72 36.82 14.30
N GLU A 286 -4.43 37.60 15.35
CA GLU A 286 -3.10 38.22 15.53
C GLU A 286 -2.01 37.19 15.81
N ALA A 287 -2.29 36.18 16.64
CA ALA A 287 -1.34 35.13 16.96
C ALA A 287 -1.02 34.25 15.74
N LEU A 288 -2.05 33.95 14.93
CA LEU A 288 -1.87 33.27 13.65
C LEU A 288 -1.01 34.10 12.69
N GLY A 289 -1.30 35.40 12.55
CA GLY A 289 -0.54 36.31 11.70
C GLY A 289 0.94 36.36 12.07
N LEU A 290 1.23 36.45 13.38
CA LEU A 290 2.59 36.44 13.91
C LEU A 290 3.30 35.12 13.59
N TRP A 291 2.65 33.97 13.85
CA TRP A 291 3.23 32.66 13.55
C TRP A 291 3.52 32.47 12.06
N LEU A 292 2.61 32.90 11.17
CA LEU A 292 2.83 32.83 9.73
C LEU A 292 4.07 33.65 9.33
N TYR A 293 4.20 34.87 9.83
CA TYR A 293 5.27 35.79 9.46
C TYR A 293 6.63 35.40 10.06
N GLU A 294 6.66 34.94 11.31
CA GLU A 294 7.90 34.68 12.03
C GLU A 294 8.40 33.23 11.91
N GLN A 295 7.50 32.27 11.71
CA GLN A 295 7.85 30.84 11.73
C GLN A 295 7.69 30.21 10.35
N LEU A 296 6.49 30.27 9.76
CA LEU A 296 6.21 29.56 8.51
C LEU A 296 6.93 30.21 7.32
N TYR A 297 6.74 31.50 7.11
CA TYR A 297 7.25 32.17 5.92
C TYR A 297 8.77 32.23 5.80
N PRO A 298 9.52 32.51 6.88
CA PRO A 298 10.98 32.50 6.82
C PRO A 298 11.54 31.10 6.56
N THR A 299 10.90 30.07 7.13
CA THR A 299 11.35 28.68 6.99
C THR A 299 11.09 28.12 5.60
N PHE A 300 9.93 28.40 5.02
CA PHE A 300 9.49 27.77 3.76
C PHE A 300 9.63 28.67 2.54
N GLY A 301 9.69 29.98 2.73
CA GLY A 301 9.48 30.94 1.65
C GLY A 301 10.51 30.91 0.53
N GLU A 302 11.78 30.71 0.87
CA GLU A 302 12.84 30.61 -0.13
C GLU A 302 12.66 29.42 -1.07
N ASN A 303 12.10 28.32 -0.56
CA ASN A 303 11.99 27.07 -1.30
C ASN A 303 10.61 26.88 -1.96
N TRP A 304 9.54 27.44 -1.39
CA TRP A 304 8.17 27.22 -1.87
C TRP A 304 7.72 28.22 -2.93
N TRP A 305 8.03 29.51 -2.80
CA TRP A 305 7.48 30.55 -3.70
C TRP A 305 8.52 31.41 -4.41
N LYS A 306 9.81 31.38 -4.03
CA LYS A 306 10.87 31.97 -4.86
C LYS A 306 11.21 31.02 -6.02
N GLN A 307 10.21 30.69 -6.84
CA GLN A 307 10.46 29.90 -8.05
C GLN A 307 11.17 30.77 -9.09
N VAL A 308 12.33 30.32 -9.53
CA VAL A 308 13.14 30.97 -10.59
C VAL A 308 12.54 30.72 -11.99
N ARG A 309 11.54 29.82 -12.10
CA ARG A 309 10.88 29.47 -13.35
C ARG A 309 9.39 29.81 -13.28
N PRO A 310 8.81 30.40 -14.34
CA PRO A 310 7.38 30.64 -14.41
C PRO A 310 6.64 29.29 -14.42
N TYR A 311 5.86 29.05 -13.38
CA TYR A 311 4.94 27.92 -13.32
C TYR A 311 3.70 28.23 -14.15
N ARG A 312 3.37 27.36 -15.11
CA ARG A 312 2.14 27.49 -15.90
C ARG A 312 1.07 26.63 -15.24
N PHE A 313 0.26 27.29 -14.43
CA PHE A 313 -0.88 26.69 -13.76
C PHE A 313 -1.89 26.15 -14.79
N GLU A 314 -2.05 24.83 -14.87
CA GLU A 314 -3.06 24.22 -15.73
C GLU A 314 -4.40 24.13 -14.97
N THR A 315 -5.26 25.14 -15.16
CA THR A 315 -6.51 25.30 -14.42
C THR A 315 -7.33 24.00 -14.31
N ARG A 316 -7.50 23.26 -15.40
CA ARG A 316 -8.29 22.01 -15.39
C ARG A 316 -7.65 20.83 -14.65
N LYS A 317 -6.32 20.80 -14.52
CA LYS A 317 -5.62 19.73 -13.83
C LYS A 317 -5.37 20.03 -12.35
N GLU A 318 -5.28 21.30 -12.00
CA GLU A 318 -4.81 21.74 -10.69
C GLU A 318 -5.83 22.57 -9.92
N TYR A 319 -6.57 23.45 -10.58
CA TYR A 319 -7.57 24.32 -9.94
C TYR A 319 -8.88 23.60 -9.69
N ASP A 320 -9.30 22.75 -10.63
CA ASP A 320 -10.61 22.09 -10.55
C ASP A 320 -10.74 21.19 -9.31
N TRP A 321 -9.61 20.77 -8.71
CA TRP A 321 -9.57 20.07 -7.42
C TRP A 321 -9.84 20.96 -6.20
N MET A 322 -9.58 22.26 -6.32
CA MET A 322 -9.81 23.28 -5.28
C MET A 322 -11.17 23.94 -5.43
N LEU A 323 -11.86 23.74 -6.55
CA LEU A 323 -13.18 24.29 -6.78
C LEU A 323 -14.24 23.57 -5.92
N PRO A 324 -15.29 24.28 -5.49
CA PRO A 324 -16.44 23.65 -4.84
C PRO A 324 -17.04 22.53 -5.70
N PRO A 325 -17.70 21.54 -5.09
CA PRO A 325 -18.37 20.48 -5.83
C PRO A 325 -19.37 21.09 -6.82
N VAL A 326 -19.41 20.52 -8.03
CA VAL A 326 -20.27 20.98 -9.13
C VAL A 326 -21.75 20.84 -8.77
N LEU A 327 -22.07 19.79 -8.00
CA LEU A 327 -23.39 19.59 -7.42
C LEU A 327 -23.26 19.21 -5.95
N THR A 328 -24.14 19.77 -5.12
CA THR A 328 -24.41 19.26 -3.78
C THR A 328 -25.84 18.71 -3.80
N ILE A 329 -25.99 17.44 -3.46
CA ILE A 329 -27.28 16.76 -3.43
C ILE A 329 -27.54 16.16 -2.04
N ASP A 330 -28.79 16.15 -1.62
CA ASP A 330 -29.23 15.46 -0.40
C ASP A 330 -29.71 14.05 -0.76
N TYR A 331 -29.24 13.07 0.00
CA TYR A 331 -29.61 11.67 -0.22
C TYR A 331 -31.06 11.41 0.14
N LEU A 332 -31.75 10.72 -0.75
CA LEU A 332 -33.14 10.32 -0.61
C LEU A 332 -33.19 8.78 -0.53
N ASP A 333 -33.61 8.22 0.62
CA ASP A 333 -33.72 6.77 0.81
C ASP A 333 -35.06 6.26 0.26
N VAL A 334 -35.12 6.02 -1.05
CA VAL A 334 -36.33 5.53 -1.75
C VAL A 334 -36.03 4.19 -2.43
N ALA A 335 -36.97 3.24 -2.33
CA ALA A 335 -36.82 1.88 -2.85
C ALA A 335 -36.78 1.81 -4.40
N ALA A 336 -37.23 2.86 -5.11
CA ALA A 336 -37.14 3.00 -6.55
C ALA A 336 -37.00 4.48 -6.92
N SER A 337 -36.21 4.79 -7.95
CA SER A 337 -36.02 6.16 -8.43
C SER A 337 -37.38 6.77 -8.82
N PRO A 338 -37.71 8.00 -8.39
CA PRO A 338 -38.96 8.66 -8.76
C PRO A 338 -39.10 8.78 -10.28
N GLN A 339 -40.33 8.64 -10.80
CA GLN A 339 -40.61 8.68 -12.26
C GLN A 339 -40.17 9.99 -12.92
N ASP A 340 -40.12 11.09 -12.18
CA ASP A 340 -39.69 12.41 -12.64
C ASP A 340 -38.22 12.74 -12.32
N SER A 341 -37.41 11.75 -11.93
CA SER A 341 -35.99 11.95 -11.63
C SER A 341 -35.14 12.16 -12.88
N ALA A 342 -34.32 13.20 -12.90
CA ALA A 342 -33.37 13.40 -13.98
C ALA A 342 -32.16 12.48 -13.81
N ILE A 343 -31.85 11.68 -14.82
CA ILE A 343 -30.69 10.77 -14.79
C ILE A 343 -29.43 11.56 -15.16
N LEU A 344 -28.51 11.65 -14.20
CA LEU A 344 -27.18 12.19 -14.41
C LEU A 344 -26.23 11.02 -14.68
N SER A 345 -25.81 10.92 -15.94
CA SER A 345 -24.88 9.88 -16.41
C SER A 345 -23.64 10.49 -17.05
N TYR A 346 -22.52 9.77 -16.97
CA TYR A 346 -21.27 10.16 -17.60
C TYR A 346 -21.33 10.01 -19.14
N PRO A 347 -20.76 10.96 -19.93
CA PRO A 347 -20.18 12.24 -19.52
C PRO A 347 -21.23 13.31 -19.19
N MET A 348 -21.01 14.02 -18.08
CA MET A 348 -21.82 15.17 -17.66
C MET A 348 -21.65 16.31 -18.65
N ARG A 349 -22.65 16.51 -19.50
CA ARG A 349 -22.67 17.63 -20.45
C ARG A 349 -23.41 18.80 -19.82
N HIS A 350 -22.79 19.99 -19.84
CA HIS A 350 -23.33 21.20 -19.17
C HIS A 350 -24.77 21.53 -19.57
N TYR A 351 -25.20 21.23 -20.80
CA TYR A 351 -26.60 21.44 -21.22
C TYR A 351 -27.62 20.54 -20.50
N ARG A 352 -27.21 19.39 -19.94
CA ARG A 352 -28.07 18.51 -19.13
C ARG A 352 -28.20 18.99 -17.68
N LEU A 353 -27.27 19.85 -17.24
CA LEU A 353 -27.28 20.48 -15.91
C LEU A 353 -28.06 21.79 -15.90
N ALA A 354 -28.04 22.53 -17.01
CA ALA A 354 -28.70 23.82 -17.15
C ALA A 354 -30.21 23.86 -16.78
N PRO A 355 -31.03 22.80 -16.99
CA PRO A 355 -32.44 22.85 -16.61
C PRO A 355 -32.73 22.46 -15.15
N LEU A 356 -31.72 22.05 -14.37
CA LEU A 356 -31.96 21.59 -12.98
C LEU A 356 -32.06 22.76 -12.01
N GLY A 357 -33.16 22.81 -11.27
CA GLY A 357 -33.40 23.71 -10.15
C GLY A 357 -33.04 23.08 -8.80
N SER A 358 -32.97 23.94 -7.78
CA SER A 358 -32.88 23.46 -6.39
C SER A 358 -34.17 22.74 -6.00
N GLY A 359 -34.05 21.48 -5.55
CA GLY A 359 -35.18 20.65 -5.14
C GLY A 359 -35.60 19.59 -6.16
N ASP A 360 -35.04 19.62 -7.36
CA ASP A 360 -35.26 18.57 -8.36
C ASP A 360 -34.62 17.25 -7.91
N THR A 361 -35.30 16.13 -8.19
CA THR A 361 -34.75 14.81 -7.88
C THR A 361 -33.86 14.33 -9.03
N VAL A 362 -32.69 13.82 -8.67
CA VAL A 362 -31.71 13.30 -9.63
C VAL A 362 -31.27 11.89 -9.25
N THR A 363 -31.03 11.07 -10.27
CA THR A 363 -30.50 9.70 -10.14
C THR A 363 -29.07 9.70 -10.68
N LEU A 364 -28.12 9.10 -9.96
CA LEU A 364 -26.71 9.13 -10.32
C LEU A 364 -26.25 7.79 -10.87
N GLU A 365 -25.75 7.78 -12.11
CA GLU A 365 -25.26 6.57 -12.77
C GLU A 365 -23.80 6.70 -13.21
N GLY A 366 -23.00 5.67 -12.91
CA GLY A 366 -21.62 5.56 -13.39
C GLY A 366 -20.63 6.49 -12.67
N PHE A 367 -21.00 7.01 -11.51
CA PHE A 367 -20.10 7.75 -10.63
C PHE A 367 -19.43 6.81 -9.64
N VAL A 368 -18.18 7.12 -9.29
CA VAL A 368 -17.38 6.36 -8.33
C VAL A 368 -17.28 7.15 -7.03
N ILE A 369 -17.45 6.46 -5.90
CA ILE A 369 -17.21 7.05 -4.59
C ILE A 369 -15.73 7.40 -4.49
N GLN A 370 -15.44 8.69 -4.39
CA GLN A 370 -14.10 9.19 -4.20
C GLN A 370 -13.81 9.32 -2.70
N LYS A 371 -14.63 10.04 -1.94
CA LYS A 371 -14.42 10.28 -0.50
C LYS A 371 -15.66 9.91 0.32
N VAL A 372 -15.42 9.35 1.50
CA VAL A 372 -16.43 9.10 2.52
C VAL A 372 -16.05 9.90 3.76
N ASP A 373 -16.85 10.91 4.12
CA ASP A 373 -16.66 11.70 5.34
C ASP A 373 -17.75 11.33 6.36
N ARG A 374 -17.34 10.63 7.41
CA ARG A 374 -18.24 10.13 8.44
C ARG A 374 -18.61 11.18 9.48
N GLU A 375 -17.76 12.18 9.71
CA GLU A 375 -18.04 13.24 10.69
C GLU A 375 -19.10 14.19 10.16
N SER A 376 -18.99 14.58 8.88
CA SER A 376 -19.99 15.43 8.24
C SER A 376 -21.15 14.66 7.59
N ARG A 377 -21.15 13.32 7.63
CA ARG A 377 -22.13 12.45 6.96
C ARG A 377 -22.29 12.78 5.47
N THR A 378 -21.16 12.88 4.76
CA THR A 378 -21.15 13.22 3.34
C THR A 378 -20.31 12.28 2.50
N LEU A 379 -20.75 12.01 1.27
CA LEU A 379 -19.95 11.36 0.23
C LEU A 379 -19.48 12.38 -0.80
N THR A 380 -18.31 12.16 -1.37
CA THR A 380 -17.86 12.85 -2.58
C THR A 380 -17.72 11.82 -3.68
N LEU A 381 -18.45 12.03 -4.77
CA LEU A 381 -18.45 11.19 -5.95
C LEU A 381 -17.69 11.89 -7.06
N GLY A 382 -17.04 11.12 -7.93
CA GLY A 382 -16.41 11.63 -9.13
C GLY A 382 -16.35 10.60 -10.25
N LEU A 383 -15.58 10.89 -11.30
CA LEU A 383 -15.67 10.16 -12.57
C LEU A 383 -14.99 8.79 -12.53
N GLY A 384 -15.62 7.82 -13.18
CA GLY A 384 -15.12 6.46 -13.35
C GLY A 384 -14.05 6.34 -14.42
N ASN A 385 -12.80 6.53 -14.04
CA ASN A 385 -11.72 5.63 -14.44
C ASN A 385 -10.56 5.76 -13.43
N ILE A 386 -10.14 4.65 -12.83
CA ILE A 386 -9.09 4.60 -11.79
C ILE A 386 -7.73 5.10 -12.33
N ALA A 387 -7.57 5.17 -13.66
CA ALA A 387 -6.30 5.39 -14.33
C ALA A 387 -6.06 6.82 -14.85
N THR A 388 -7.08 7.68 -14.95
CA THR A 388 -6.93 9.02 -15.53
C THR A 388 -7.67 10.08 -14.71
N TYR A 389 -6.91 10.72 -13.83
CA TYR A 389 -7.28 11.89 -13.02
C TYR A 389 -7.50 13.17 -13.85
N GLU A 390 -8.05 13.05 -15.07
CA GLU A 390 -8.10 14.15 -16.04
C GLU A 390 -9.37 15.02 -15.97
N ASN A 391 -10.36 14.71 -15.13
CA ASN A 391 -11.51 15.60 -14.88
C ASN A 391 -12.17 15.35 -13.50
N PRO A 392 -12.10 16.30 -12.55
CA PRO A 392 -12.77 16.17 -11.27
C PRO A 392 -14.15 16.86 -11.29
N TYR A 393 -15.15 16.28 -11.94
CA TYR A 393 -16.54 16.65 -11.63
C TYR A 393 -16.89 16.05 -10.27
N GLN A 394 -16.68 16.81 -9.19
CA GLN A 394 -17.00 16.39 -7.84
C GLN A 394 -18.50 16.63 -7.56
N ILE A 395 -19.21 15.58 -7.16
CA ILE A 395 -20.59 15.67 -6.64
C ILE A 395 -20.55 15.35 -5.15
N LYS A 396 -21.06 16.26 -4.31
CA LYS A 396 -21.13 16.06 -2.87
C LYS A 396 -22.53 15.59 -2.48
N VAL A 397 -22.62 14.42 -1.87
CA VAL A 397 -23.88 13.86 -1.35
C VAL A 397 -23.93 14.05 0.16
N ARG A 398 -25.04 14.54 0.70
CA ARG A 398 -25.25 14.78 2.15
C ARG A 398 -26.43 13.96 2.67
N GLY A 399 -26.53 13.82 3.99
CA GLY A 399 -27.70 13.19 4.63
C GLY A 399 -27.74 11.66 4.59
N ILE A 400 -26.62 11.01 4.23
CA ILE A 400 -26.52 9.55 4.19
C ILE A 400 -26.31 9.00 5.61
N ASP A 401 -27.08 7.96 5.95
CA ASP A 401 -26.86 7.15 7.15
C ASP A 401 -25.69 6.17 6.95
N LEU A 402 -24.47 6.69 7.14
CA LEU A 402 -23.21 5.95 6.99
C LEU A 402 -22.98 4.90 8.11
N ASP A 403 -23.85 4.85 9.12
CA ASP A 403 -23.79 3.83 10.18
C ASP A 403 -24.55 2.55 9.78
N LYS A 404 -25.51 2.63 8.85
CA LYS A 404 -26.27 1.48 8.33
C LYS A 404 -25.73 0.90 7.02
N LYS A 405 -25.15 1.74 6.15
CA LYS A 405 -24.56 1.31 4.86
C LYS A 405 -23.06 1.61 4.84
N ILE A 406 -22.25 0.60 4.56
CA ILE A 406 -20.79 0.74 4.45
C ILE A 406 -20.44 1.04 3.00
N TYR A 407 -20.00 2.26 2.74
CA TYR A 407 -19.49 2.69 1.44
C TYR A 407 -17.96 2.68 1.41
N PHE A 408 -17.37 2.30 0.28
CA PHE A 408 -15.92 2.29 0.09
C PHE A 408 -15.46 3.21 -1.06
N PRO A 409 -14.32 3.93 -0.89
CA PRO A 409 -13.69 4.62 -2.00
C PRO A 409 -13.36 3.67 -3.17
N GLY A 410 -13.87 3.96 -4.37
CA GLY A 410 -13.75 3.12 -5.56
C GLY A 410 -15.00 2.30 -5.91
N GLU A 411 -16.00 2.27 -5.02
CA GLU A 411 -17.30 1.66 -5.29
C GLU A 411 -18.05 2.47 -6.35
N ILE A 412 -18.65 1.79 -7.33
CA ILE A 412 -19.53 2.44 -8.32
C ILE A 412 -20.89 2.60 -7.66
N VAL A 413 -21.39 3.83 -7.65
CA VAL A 413 -22.74 4.11 -7.18
C VAL A 413 -23.69 3.90 -8.35
N GLU A 414 -24.58 2.93 -8.20
CA GLU A 414 -25.80 2.76 -8.99
C GLU A 414 -26.97 3.07 -8.05
N ALA A 415 -27.44 4.31 -8.04
CA ALA A 415 -28.53 4.75 -7.15
C ALA A 415 -29.43 5.81 -7.77
#